data_AF-A0A9E3TS74-F1
#
_entry.id   AF-A0A9E3TS74-F1
#
_cell.length_a   1.000
_cell.length_b   1.000
_cell.length_c   1.000
_cell.angle_alpha   90.00
_cell.angle_beta   90.00
_cell.angle_gamma   90.00
#
_symmetry.space_group_name_H-M   'P 1'
#
loop_
_entity.id
_entity.type
_entity.pdbx_description
1 polymer ?
#
loop_
_entity_poly.entity_id
_entity_poly.type
_entity_poly.pdbx_seq_one_letter_code
_entity_poly.pdbx_strand_id
1 'polypeptide(L)'
;MLEQQPLFSELPLGSSGQSKGDGRQSKARSVCHAENVLAQLDEVLVDLSERMDTLEALFRTLVAQKTVKESYTTQEAAKILEKRPYTVREWCRNRRVNAYKPGCGRGAEEEWRITHDELVRIQNEGLLPPPEHY
;
A
#
# COMPACT_ATOMS: atom_id res chain seq x y z
N MET A 1 23.04 -17.15 -13.30
CA MET A 1 23.68 -17.40 -14.60
C MET A 1 22.59 -17.60 -15.63
N LEU A 2 22.21 -16.53 -16.34
CA LEU A 2 21.52 -16.62 -17.62
C LEU A 2 22.48 -15.98 -18.61
N GLU A 3 23.36 -16.83 -19.13
CA GLU A 3 24.23 -16.53 -20.24
C GLU A 3 23.51 -16.88 -21.55
N GLN A 4 23.96 -16.21 -22.60
CA GLN A 4 23.79 -16.46 -24.03
C GLN A 4 22.55 -15.85 -24.71
N GLN A 5 22.65 -15.18 -25.85
CA GLN A 5 23.70 -14.49 -26.64
C GLN A 5 22.88 -13.78 -27.77
N PRO A 6 23.40 -12.73 -28.44
CA PRO A 6 22.69 -11.95 -29.46
C PRO A 6 22.75 -12.65 -30.82
N LEU A 7 21.68 -12.57 -31.60
CA LEU A 7 21.58 -13.22 -32.92
C LEU A 7 20.84 -12.31 -33.89
N PHE A 8 21.60 -11.75 -34.84
CA PHE A 8 21.28 -11.26 -36.21
C PHE A 8 22.15 -10.03 -36.51
N SER A 9 23.34 -10.20 -37.07
CA SER A 9 23.66 -10.45 -38.49
C SER A 9 23.31 -9.26 -39.41
N GLU A 10 24.40 -8.71 -39.94
CA GLU A 10 24.50 -7.65 -40.92
C GLU A 10 23.59 -7.83 -42.15
N LEU A 11 23.06 -6.71 -42.64
CA LEU A 11 22.49 -6.58 -43.98
C LEU A 11 22.94 -5.24 -44.59
N PRO A 12 22.95 -5.14 -45.94
CA PRO A 12 24.08 -4.60 -46.69
C PRO A 12 24.03 -3.10 -46.94
N LEU A 13 25.22 -2.56 -47.19
CA LEU A 13 25.45 -1.24 -47.80
C LEU A 13 24.86 -1.21 -49.22
N GLY A 14 23.70 -0.55 -49.34
CA GLY A 14 23.09 -0.15 -50.61
C GLY A 14 23.50 1.26 -50.99
N SER A 15 24.19 1.35 -52.14
CA SER A 15 24.74 2.55 -52.75
C SER A 15 23.69 3.55 -53.27
N SER A 16 24.02 4.83 -53.12
CA SER A 16 23.78 5.94 -54.05
C SER A 16 22.43 6.05 -54.78
N GLY A 17 21.57 6.91 -54.25
CA GLY A 17 20.51 7.60 -55.02
C GLY A 17 20.52 9.09 -54.70
N GLN A 18 21.23 9.89 -55.50
CA GLN A 18 21.11 11.34 -55.47
C GLN A 18 19.75 11.73 -56.04
N SER A 19 18.81 12.10 -55.16
CA SER A 19 17.59 12.81 -55.54
C SER A 19 17.65 14.20 -54.91
N LYS A 20 17.97 15.20 -55.73
CA LYS A 20 17.76 16.61 -55.41
C LYS A 20 16.26 16.88 -55.51
N GLY A 21 15.59 16.91 -54.37
CA GLY A 21 14.23 17.41 -54.22
C GLY A 21 14.16 18.27 -52.96
N ASP A 22 13.58 19.46 -53.09
CA ASP A 22 13.35 20.49 -52.07
C ASP A 22 12.65 19.98 -50.80
N GLY A 23 13.37 19.23 -49.95
CA GLY A 23 12.86 18.64 -48.71
C GLY A 23 13.27 19.37 -47.43
N ARG A 24 14.00 20.50 -47.55
CA ARG A 24 14.61 21.20 -46.39
C ARG A 24 13.58 21.77 -45.41
N GLN A 25 12.39 22.13 -45.89
CA GLN A 25 11.33 22.70 -45.04
C GLN A 25 10.51 21.63 -44.28
N SER A 26 10.36 20.41 -44.82
CA SER A 26 9.54 19.36 -44.20
C SER A 26 10.26 18.62 -43.06
N LYS A 27 11.59 18.46 -43.14
CA LYS A 27 12.39 17.83 -42.06
C LYS A 27 12.46 18.70 -40.80
N ALA A 28 12.62 20.02 -40.95
CA ALA A 28 12.68 20.94 -39.81
C ALA A 28 11.37 20.96 -39.00
N ARG A 29 10.22 20.85 -39.67
CA ARG A 29 8.89 20.76 -39.03
C ARG A 29 8.65 19.45 -38.27
N SER A 30 9.21 18.34 -38.76
CA SER A 30 9.09 17.04 -38.09
C SER A 30 9.99 16.95 -36.85
N VAL A 31 11.17 17.57 -36.90
CA VAL A 31 12.10 17.62 -35.77
C VAL A 31 11.53 18.49 -34.65
N CYS A 32 10.95 19.65 -34.96
CA CYS A 32 10.36 20.51 -33.92
C CYS A 32 9.12 19.90 -33.26
N HIS A 33 8.36 19.05 -33.96
CA HIS A 33 7.25 18.33 -33.36
C HIS A 33 7.74 17.23 -32.39
N ALA A 34 8.75 16.47 -32.80
CA ALA A 34 9.36 15.45 -31.94
C ALA A 34 10.00 16.07 -30.69
N GLU A 35 10.70 17.20 -30.84
CA GLU A 35 11.28 17.96 -29.71
C GLU A 35 10.20 18.49 -28.76
N ASN A 36 9.09 19.03 -29.27
CA ASN A 36 7.96 19.44 -28.43
C ASN A 36 7.30 18.28 -27.68
N VAL A 37 7.16 17.11 -28.33
CA VAL A 37 6.59 15.92 -27.68
C VAL A 37 7.52 15.40 -26.59
N LEU A 38 8.84 15.41 -26.82
CA LEU A 38 9.82 15.03 -25.80
C LEU A 38 9.79 15.98 -24.59
N ALA A 39 9.68 17.29 -24.82
CA ALA A 39 9.54 18.27 -23.75
C ALA A 39 8.24 18.07 -22.95
N GLN A 40 7.13 17.80 -23.63
CA GLN A 40 5.86 17.49 -22.95
C GLN A 40 5.93 16.21 -22.12
N LEU A 41 6.61 15.17 -22.61
CA LEU A 41 6.79 13.93 -21.86
C LEU A 41 7.67 14.16 -20.61
N ASP A 42 8.70 15.00 -20.71
CA ASP A 42 9.56 15.34 -19.57
C ASP A 42 8.76 16.05 -18.47
N GLU A 43 7.95 17.05 -18.83
CA GLU A 43 7.07 17.74 -17.87
C GLU A 43 6.09 16.77 -17.18
N VAL A 44 5.49 15.85 -17.94
CA VAL A 44 4.55 14.86 -17.39
C VAL A 44 5.26 13.86 -16.47
N LEU A 45 6.49 13.46 -16.80
CA LEU A 45 7.27 12.55 -15.96
C LEU A 45 7.68 13.21 -14.64
N VAL A 46 8.04 14.49 -14.67
CA VAL A 46 8.34 15.27 -13.47
C VAL A 46 7.10 15.37 -12.58
N ASP A 47 5.94 15.78 -13.11
CA ASP A 47 4.69 15.88 -12.34
C ASP A 47 4.28 14.53 -11.73
N LEU A 48 4.39 13.45 -12.51
CA LEU A 48 4.10 12.11 -12.00
C LEU A 48 5.04 11.72 -10.87
N SER A 49 6.34 12.01 -10.99
CA SER A 49 7.33 11.71 -9.94
C SER A 49 7.04 12.46 -8.64
N GLU A 50 6.71 13.75 -8.70
CA GLU A 50 6.35 14.55 -7.54
C GLU A 50 5.08 14.04 -6.85
N ARG A 51 4.10 13.61 -7.67
CA ARG A 51 2.88 12.99 -7.16
C ARG A 51 3.14 11.64 -6.50
N MET A 52 4.09 10.86 -7.01
CA MET A 52 4.50 9.61 -6.37
C MET A 52 5.20 9.86 -5.03
N ASP A 53 6.11 10.83 -4.96
CA ASP A 53 6.83 11.19 -3.73
C ASP A 53 5.87 11.67 -2.63
N THR A 54 4.89 12.50 -2.99
CA THR A 54 3.84 12.95 -2.05
C THR A 54 2.99 11.79 -1.55
N LEU A 55 2.59 10.86 -2.42
CA LEU A 55 1.88 9.66 -2.00
C LEU A 55 2.74 8.78 -1.08
N GLU A 56 4.02 8.60 -1.40
CA GLU A 56 4.92 7.82 -0.56
C GLU A 56 5.07 8.43 0.84
N ALA A 57 5.20 9.74 0.94
CA ALA A 57 5.25 10.44 2.23
C ALA A 57 3.97 10.22 3.06
N LEU A 58 2.80 10.27 2.42
CA LEU A 58 1.52 9.98 3.08
C LEU A 58 1.44 8.52 3.53
N PHE A 59 1.86 7.57 2.70
CA PHE A 59 1.90 6.15 3.05
C PHE A 59 2.84 5.87 4.23
N ARG A 60 4.06 6.42 4.21
CA ARG A 60 5.01 6.29 5.33
C ARG A 60 4.41 6.82 6.63
N THR A 61 3.69 7.94 6.57
CA THR A 61 2.99 8.51 7.73
C THR A 61 1.91 7.57 8.27
N LEU A 62 1.07 7.02 7.37
CA LEU A 62 -0.01 6.09 7.76
C LEU A 62 0.53 4.77 8.32
N VAL A 63 1.58 4.22 7.72
CA VAL A 63 2.23 2.99 8.18
C VAL A 63 2.88 3.19 9.55
N ALA A 64 3.57 4.32 9.77
CA ALA A 64 4.15 4.66 11.06
C ALA A 64 3.09 4.77 12.17
N GLN A 65 1.91 5.29 11.85
CA GLN A 65 0.80 5.41 12.80
C GLN A 65 0.10 4.07 13.07
N LYS A 66 0.08 3.16 12.09
CA LYS A 66 -0.68 1.91 12.12
C LYS A 66 0.22 0.69 12.34
N THR A 67 1.00 0.69 13.42
CA THR A 67 1.64 -0.54 13.90
C THR A 67 0.55 -1.51 14.36
N VAL A 68 0.28 -2.52 13.54
CA VAL A 68 -0.66 -3.59 13.87
C VAL A 68 -0.01 -4.45 14.96
N LYS A 69 -0.58 -4.43 16.16
CA LYS A 69 -0.18 -5.32 17.24
C LYS A 69 -0.95 -6.63 17.08
N GLU A 70 -0.30 -7.75 17.38
CA GLU A 70 -0.95 -9.07 17.35
C GLU A 70 -2.06 -9.18 18.41
N SER A 71 -1.83 -8.60 19.58
CA SER A 71 -2.82 -8.52 20.66
C SER A 71 -2.90 -7.12 21.27
N TYR A 72 -4.12 -6.74 21.65
CA TYR A 72 -4.46 -5.45 22.23
C TYR A 72 -4.99 -5.64 23.64
N THR A 73 -4.68 -4.69 24.52
CA THR A 73 -5.37 -4.55 25.81
C THR A 73 -6.81 -4.08 25.63
N THR A 74 -7.64 -4.23 26.67
CA THR A 74 -9.01 -3.68 26.67
C THR A 74 -9.05 -2.16 26.48
N GLN A 75 -8.04 -1.43 26.98
CA GLN A 75 -7.94 0.02 26.81
C GLN A 75 -7.63 0.42 25.36
N GLU A 76 -6.72 -0.29 24.71
CA GLU A 76 -6.37 -0.05 23.31
C GLU A 76 -7.52 -0.44 22.38
N ALA A 77 -8.13 -1.61 22.60
CA ALA A 77 -9.33 -2.03 21.87
C ALA A 77 -10.48 -1.03 22.01
N ALA A 78 -10.66 -0.44 23.20
CA ALA A 78 -11.66 0.60 23.44
C ALA A 78 -11.41 1.87 22.61
N LYS A 79 -10.16 2.27 22.44
CA LYS A 79 -9.79 3.41 21.58
C LYS A 79 -10.08 3.10 20.10
N ILE A 80 -9.77 1.90 19.64
CA ILE A 80 -9.97 1.47 18.24
C ILE A 80 -11.47 1.35 17.90
N LEU A 81 -12.29 0.88 18.83
CA LEU A 81 -13.73 0.67 18.63
C LEU A 81 -14.58 1.87 19.06
N GLU A 82 -13.95 2.96 19.51
CA GLU A 82 -14.61 4.15 20.06
C GLU A 82 -15.63 3.82 21.16
N LYS A 83 -15.26 2.88 22.05
CA LYS A 83 -16.07 2.46 23.20
C LYS A 83 -15.38 2.76 24.52
N ARG A 84 -16.14 2.62 25.61
CA ARG A 84 -15.59 2.72 26.96
C ARG A 84 -14.83 1.44 27.30
N PRO A 85 -13.69 1.52 28.01
CA PRO A 85 -12.92 0.33 28.43
C PRO A 85 -13.76 -0.68 29.23
N TYR A 86 -14.69 -0.19 30.06
CA TYR A 86 -15.62 -1.02 30.81
C TYR A 86 -16.49 -1.88 29.88
N THR A 87 -17.03 -1.31 28.80
CA THR A 87 -17.87 -2.03 27.84
C THR A 87 -17.11 -3.17 27.16
N VAL A 88 -15.86 -2.91 26.75
CA VAL A 88 -15.00 -3.93 26.14
C VAL A 88 -14.67 -5.06 27.14
N ARG A 89 -14.41 -4.70 28.41
CA ARG A 89 -14.20 -5.68 29.49
C ARG A 89 -15.43 -6.56 29.71
N GLU A 90 -16.62 -6.00 29.70
CA GLU A 90 -17.89 -6.75 29.83
C GLU A 90 -18.12 -7.67 28.63
N TRP A 91 -17.75 -7.26 27.41
CA TRP A 91 -17.81 -8.15 26.25
C TRP A 91 -16.89 -9.36 26.39
N CYS A 92 -15.69 -9.17 26.94
CA CYS A 92 -14.76 -10.26 27.22
C CYS A 92 -15.31 -11.20 28.30
N ARG A 93 -15.91 -10.65 29.37
CA ARG A 93 -16.55 -11.45 30.44
C ARG A 93 -17.70 -12.29 29.92
N ASN A 94 -18.53 -11.71 29.07
CA ASN A 94 -19.73 -12.36 28.53
C ASN A 94 -19.42 -13.26 27.33
N ARG A 95 -18.13 -13.49 27.01
CA ARG A 95 -17.66 -14.29 25.86
C ARG A 95 -18.27 -13.85 24.53
N ARG A 96 -18.60 -12.56 24.40
CA ARG A 96 -19.11 -11.96 23.16
C ARG A 96 -18.00 -11.59 22.18
N VAL A 97 -16.76 -11.73 22.63
CA VAL A 97 -15.52 -11.41 21.94
C VAL A 97 -14.51 -12.51 22.28
N ASN A 98 -13.76 -12.97 21.29
CA ASN A 98 -12.67 -13.93 21.47
C ASN A 98 -11.46 -13.24 22.12
N ALA A 99 -11.43 -13.24 23.45
CA ALA A 99 -10.34 -12.71 24.25
C ALA A 99 -9.71 -13.81 25.11
N TYR A 100 -8.41 -13.70 25.37
CA TYR A 100 -7.69 -14.62 26.24
C TYR A 100 -6.97 -13.86 27.36
N LYS A 101 -6.62 -14.58 28.42
CA LYS A 101 -5.85 -14.05 29.55
C LYS A 101 -4.47 -14.71 29.54
N PRO A 102 -3.38 -13.95 29.35
CA PRO A 102 -2.05 -14.52 29.38
C PRO A 102 -1.70 -14.99 30.80
N GLY A 103 -1.32 -16.26 30.96
CA GLY A 103 -1.05 -16.89 32.26
C GLY A 103 0.30 -16.54 32.90
N CYS A 104 0.87 -15.36 32.63
CA CYS A 104 2.19 -14.98 33.13
C CYS A 104 2.14 -14.25 34.49
N GLY A 105 2.16 -15.07 35.56
CA GLY A 105 2.83 -14.93 36.87
C GLY A 105 3.03 -13.58 37.61
N ARG A 106 2.41 -13.51 38.81
CA ARG A 106 2.61 -12.61 39.97
C ARG A 106 2.30 -11.11 39.78
N GLY A 107 1.06 -10.73 40.09
CA GLY A 107 0.63 -9.35 40.28
C GLY A 107 -0.76 -9.09 39.70
N ALA A 108 -1.51 -8.18 40.32
CA ALA A 108 -2.95 -7.97 40.19
C ALA A 108 -3.53 -8.08 38.77
N GLU A 109 -4.46 -9.03 38.63
CA GLU A 109 -5.40 -9.24 37.52
C GLU A 109 -4.79 -9.53 36.14
N GLU A 110 -4.93 -10.78 35.71
CA GLU A 110 -4.78 -11.17 34.30
C GLU A 110 -5.68 -10.28 33.41
N GLU A 111 -5.06 -9.30 32.74
CA GLU A 111 -5.74 -8.42 31.82
C GLU A 111 -6.17 -9.19 30.56
N TRP A 112 -7.40 -8.94 30.11
CA TRP A 112 -7.89 -9.50 28.85
C TRP A 112 -7.07 -8.97 27.67
N ARG A 113 -6.63 -9.89 26.81
CA ARG A 113 -5.98 -9.63 25.52
C ARG A 113 -6.93 -10.03 24.40
N ILE A 114 -7.09 -9.14 23.43
CA ILE A 114 -7.93 -9.34 22.24
C ILE A 114 -7.00 -9.40 21.03
N THR A 115 -7.15 -10.41 20.18
CA THR A 115 -6.34 -10.54 18.96
C THR A 115 -6.74 -9.50 17.91
N HIS A 116 -5.83 -9.16 17.01
CA HIS A 116 -6.14 -8.26 15.90
C HIS A 116 -7.30 -8.75 15.03
N ASP A 117 -7.29 -10.04 14.69
CA ASP A 117 -8.32 -10.67 13.85
C ASP A 117 -9.72 -10.50 14.45
N GLU A 118 -9.82 -10.61 15.77
CA GLU A 118 -11.08 -10.43 16.48
C GLU A 118 -11.56 -8.97 16.45
N LEU A 119 -10.66 -7.99 16.53
CA LEU A 119 -11.04 -6.58 16.37
C LEU A 119 -11.56 -6.28 14.97
N VAL A 120 -10.92 -6.85 13.93
CA VAL A 120 -11.37 -6.71 12.54
C VAL A 120 -12.74 -7.35 12.37
N ARG A 121 -12.96 -8.53 12.95
CA ARG A 121 -14.27 -9.19 12.94
C ARG A 121 -15.35 -8.33 13.59
N ILE A 122 -15.08 -7.74 14.76
CA ILE A 122 -16.05 -6.86 15.45
C ILE A 122 -16.40 -5.64 14.60
N GLN A 123 -15.46 -5.08 13.86
CA GLN A 123 -15.72 -3.95 12.96
C GLN A 123 -16.60 -4.34 11.77
N ASN A 124 -16.44 -5.55 11.24
CA ASN A 124 -17.15 -6.01 10.04
C ASN A 124 -18.52 -6.65 10.35
N GLU A 125 -18.58 -7.53 11.35
CA GLU A 125 -19.73 -8.39 11.65
C GLU A 125 -20.43 -8.00 12.96
N GLY A 126 -19.72 -7.30 13.85
CA GLY A 126 -20.21 -6.97 15.19
C GLY A 126 -19.92 -8.03 16.25
N LEU A 127 -20.65 -7.96 17.37
CA LEU A 127 -20.43 -8.80 18.56
C LEU A 127 -21.03 -10.20 18.38
N LEU A 128 -20.41 -11.20 19.00
CA LEU A 128 -20.97 -12.56 19.02
C LEU A 128 -22.32 -12.57 19.77
N PRO A 129 -23.21 -13.52 19.41
CA PRO A 129 -24.44 -13.74 20.15
C PRO A 129 -24.13 -14.06 21.62
N PRO A 130 -25.05 -13.71 22.55
CA PRO A 130 -24.87 -14.05 23.95
C PRO A 130 -24.83 -15.58 24.12
N PRO A 131 -24.05 -16.09 25.09
CA PRO A 131 -24.00 -17.52 25.38
C PRO A 131 -25.38 -18.04 25.80
N GLU A 132 -25.73 -19.24 25.33
CA GLU A 132 -27.07 -19.82 25.45
C GLU A 132 -27.43 -20.24 26.89
N HIS A 133 -26.43 -20.49 27.74
CA HIS A 133 -26.60 -20.86 29.15
C HIS A 133 -25.50 -20.26 30.03
N TYR A 134 -25.86 -19.87 31.27
CA TYR A 134 -25.01 -19.18 32.26
C TYR A 134 -24.67 -20.08 33.45
#